data_AF-A0A3B9AR35-F1
#
_entry.id   AF-A0A3B9AR35-F1
#
_cell.length_a   1.000
_cell.length_b   1.000
_cell.length_c   1.000
_cell.angle_alpha   90.00
_cell.angle_beta   90.00
_cell.angle_gamma   90.00
#
_symmetry.space_group_name_H-M   'P 1'
#
loop_
_entity.id
_entity.type
_entity.pdbx_description
1 polymer ?
#
loop_
_entity_poly.entity_id
_entity_poly.type
_entity_poly.pdbx_seq_one_letter_code
_entity_poly.pdbx_strand_id
1 'polypeptide(L)'
;QENPEGYAKNSLFQYIDNLKGRLLMIHGTSDDVVLWQHSLRYIRECVRKNKQIDYFAYPEHFHNVMGRDRVHLFEKIERFFKDNL
;
A
#
# COMPACT_ATOMS: atom_id res chain seq x y z
N GLN A 1 -21.53 2.66 -15.64
CA GLN A 1 -20.08 3.00 -15.67
C GLN A 1 -19.72 3.26 -17.13
N GLU A 2 -19.06 4.37 -17.42
CA GLU A 2 -18.81 4.81 -18.81
C GLU A 2 -17.51 4.24 -19.42
N ASN A 3 -16.58 3.75 -18.60
CA ASN A 3 -15.30 3.18 -19.07
C ASN A 3 -14.87 1.91 -18.32
N PRO A 4 -15.64 0.81 -18.39
CA PRO A 4 -15.34 -0.42 -17.65
C PRO A 4 -13.99 -1.05 -18.04
N GLU A 5 -13.63 -1.01 -19.32
CA GLU A 5 -12.36 -1.55 -19.80
C GLU A 5 -11.15 -0.80 -19.26
N GLY A 6 -11.22 0.54 -19.21
CA GLY A 6 -10.16 1.37 -18.65
C GLY A 6 -9.94 1.07 -17.16
N TYR A 7 -11.02 0.92 -16.38
CA TYR A 7 -10.91 0.53 -14.98
C TYR A 7 -10.35 -0.89 -14.80
N ALA A 8 -10.74 -1.82 -15.66
CA ALA A 8 -10.21 -3.19 -15.62
C ALA A 8 -8.70 -3.20 -15.91
N LYS A 9 -8.27 -2.57 -17.02
CA LYS A 9 -6.85 -2.52 -17.43
C LYS A 9 -5.95 -1.82 -16.42
N ASN A 10 -6.47 -0.83 -15.68
CA ASN A 10 -5.69 -0.09 -14.69
C ASN A 10 -5.83 -0.64 -13.25
N SER A 11 -6.46 -1.80 -13.09
CA SER A 11 -6.60 -2.45 -11.79
C SER A 11 -5.30 -3.16 -11.41
N LEU A 12 -4.59 -2.64 -10.41
CA LEU A 12 -3.35 -3.23 -9.90
C LEU A 12 -3.52 -4.69 -9.43
N PHE A 13 -4.74 -5.12 -9.09
CA PHE A 13 -5.02 -6.49 -8.67
C PHE A 13 -4.71 -7.53 -9.77
N GLN A 14 -4.81 -7.14 -11.05
CA GLN A 14 -4.50 -8.02 -12.18
C GLN A 14 -2.99 -8.29 -12.31
N TYR A 15 -2.17 -7.44 -11.71
CA TYR A 15 -0.71 -7.46 -11.85
C TYR A 15 0.01 -7.99 -10.61
N ILE A 16 -0.73 -8.43 -9.57
CA ILE A 16 -0.14 -8.96 -8.33
C ILE A 16 0.80 -10.14 -8.59
N ASP A 17 0.50 -10.99 -9.56
CA ASP A 17 1.35 -12.15 -9.89
C ASP A 17 2.72 -11.74 -10.45
N ASN A 18 2.78 -10.55 -11.05
CA ASN A 18 3.99 -9.95 -11.61
C ASN A 18 4.90 -9.33 -10.54
N LEU A 19 4.45 -9.25 -9.28
CA LEU A 19 5.27 -8.73 -8.20
C LEU A 19 6.53 -9.61 -8.02
N LYS A 20 7.69 -8.99 -8.24
CA LYS A 20 9.02 -9.56 -8.01
C LYS A 20 9.73 -8.73 -6.95
N GLY A 21 10.42 -9.39 -6.02
CA GLY A 21 11.08 -8.73 -4.90
C GLY A 21 10.12 -8.41 -3.75
N ARG A 22 10.47 -7.41 -2.95
CA ARG A 22 9.74 -7.00 -1.74
C ARG A 22 8.89 -5.77 -2.02
N LEU A 23 7.70 -5.73 -1.40
CA LEU A 23 6.82 -4.57 -1.45
C LEU A 23 6.50 -4.12 -0.02
N LEU A 24 6.83 -2.87 0.29
CA LEU A 24 6.33 -2.17 1.47
C LEU A 24 5.16 -1.27 1.07
N MET A 25 3.98 -1.50 1.64
CA MET A 25 2.80 -0.66 1.50
C MET A 25 2.52 0.08 2.81
N ILE A 26 2.28 1.38 2.72
CA ILE A 26 2.06 2.27 3.87
C ILE A 26 0.77 3.06 3.66
N HIS A 27 -0.07 3.21 4.68
CA HIS A 27 -1.32 3.97 4.60
C HIS A 27 -1.70 4.62 5.94
N GLY A 28 -2.18 5.87 5.92
CA GLY A 28 -2.90 6.46 7.06
C GLY A 28 -4.29 5.82 7.25
N THR A 29 -4.68 5.52 8.49
CA THR A 29 -5.96 4.83 8.75
C THR A 29 -7.19 5.73 8.59
N SER A 30 -6.98 7.05 8.62
CA SER A 30 -8.03 8.08 8.56
C SER A 30 -8.00 8.85 7.23
N ASP A 31 -7.35 8.31 6.20
CA ASP A 31 -7.26 8.95 4.88
C ASP A 31 -8.65 9.15 4.26
N ASP A 32 -9.00 10.42 4.06
CA ASP A 32 -10.26 10.91 3.51
C ASP A 32 -10.22 11.13 2.00
N VAL A 33 -9.03 11.09 1.39
CA VAL A 33 -8.80 11.29 -0.05
C VAL A 33 -8.65 9.94 -0.76
N VAL A 34 -7.75 9.10 -0.26
CA VAL A 34 -7.51 7.74 -0.75
C VAL A 34 -7.86 6.77 0.36
N LEU A 35 -9.12 6.36 0.40
CA LEU A 35 -9.66 5.62 1.54
C LEU A 35 -8.86 4.34 1.85
N TRP A 36 -8.73 4.06 3.16
CA TRP A 36 -7.98 2.92 3.66
C TRP A 36 -8.43 1.56 3.09
N GLN A 37 -9.68 1.42 2.66
CA GLN A 37 -10.18 0.15 2.10
C GLN A 37 -9.47 -0.23 0.79
N HIS A 38 -8.83 0.72 0.09
CA HIS A 38 -8.03 0.43 -1.10
C HIS A 38 -6.82 -0.45 -0.78
N SER A 39 -6.04 -0.11 0.27
CA SER A 39 -4.89 -0.93 0.68
C SER A 39 -5.35 -2.27 1.27
N LEU A 40 -6.41 -2.28 2.09
CA LEU A 40 -6.98 -3.52 2.63
C LEU A 40 -7.47 -4.47 1.53
N ARG A 41 -8.05 -3.94 0.44
CA ARG A 41 -8.43 -4.76 -0.71
C ARG A 41 -7.21 -5.33 -1.42
N TYR A 42 -6.15 -4.54 -1.60
CA TYR A 42 -4.91 -5.04 -2.21
C TYR A 42 -4.27 -6.16 -1.37
N ILE A 43 -4.15 -5.96 -0.05
CA ILE A 43 -3.62 -6.97 0.88
C ILE A 43 -4.42 -8.27 0.77
N ARG A 44 -5.76 -8.18 0.76
CA ARG A 44 -6.63 -9.35 0.62
C ARG A 44 -6.35 -10.14 -0.66
N GLU A 45 -6.16 -9.44 -1.78
CA GLU A 45 -5.84 -10.09 -3.06
C GLU A 45 -4.42 -10.67 -3.07
N CYS A 46 -3.44 -10.02 -2.44
CA CYS A 46 -2.11 -10.60 -2.22
C CYS A 46 -2.18 -11.90 -1.41
N VAL A 47 -2.94 -11.93 -0.31
CA VAL A 47 -3.17 -13.13 0.51
C VAL A 47 -3.79 -14.25 -0.33
N ARG A 48 -4.83 -13.95 -1.11
CA ARG A 48 -5.49 -14.92 -2.02
C ARG A 48 -4.53 -15.51 -3.05
N LYS A 49 -3.55 -14.72 -3.51
CA LYS A 49 -2.53 -15.12 -4.48
C LYS A 49 -1.24 -15.63 -3.84
N ASN A 50 -1.22 -15.84 -2.52
CA ASN A 50 -0.05 -16.26 -1.76
C ASN A 50 1.19 -15.37 -2.00
N LYS A 51 0.98 -14.06 -2.14
CA LYS A 51 2.03 -13.05 -2.26
C LYS A 51 2.24 -12.37 -0.91
N GLN A 52 3.47 -12.46 -0.41
CA GLN A 52 3.88 -11.78 0.82
C GLN A 52 4.19 -10.32 0.52
N ILE A 53 3.70 -9.43 1.39
CA ILE A 53 3.99 -7.99 1.35
C ILE A 53 4.23 -7.49 2.78
N ASP A 54 5.02 -6.44 2.92
CA ASP A 54 5.16 -5.71 4.16
C ASP A 54 4.12 -4.59 4.20
N TYR A 55 3.39 -4.45 5.31
CA TYR A 55 2.36 -3.43 5.47
C TYR A 55 2.53 -2.63 6.75
N PHE A 56 2.28 -1.34 6.69
CA PHE A 56 2.27 -0.48 7.86
C PHE A 56 1.15 0.56 7.81
N ALA A 57 0.33 0.55 8.85
CA ALA A 57 -0.71 1.54 9.03
C ALA A 57 -0.22 2.65 9.97
N TYR A 58 -0.48 3.90 9.63
CA TYR A 58 -0.30 5.05 10.52
C TYR A 58 -1.67 5.42 11.11
N PRO A 59 -1.96 5.06 12.38
CA PRO A 59 -3.22 5.39 13.03
C PRO A 59 -3.46 6.90 13.05
N GLU A 60 -4.71 7.32 12.92
CA GLU A 60 -5.15 8.72 13.03
C GLU A 60 -4.64 9.68 11.94
N HIS A 61 -3.71 9.23 11.09
CA HIS A 61 -3.23 10.03 9.96
C HIS A 61 -4.22 9.98 8.79
N PHE A 62 -4.46 11.15 8.21
CA PHE A 62 -5.18 11.35 6.95
C PHE A 62 -4.26 10.97 5.77
N HIS A 63 -4.41 11.63 4.62
CA HIS A 63 -3.58 11.35 3.43
C HIS A 63 -2.08 11.58 3.64
N ASN A 64 -1.72 12.53 4.53
CA ASN A 64 -0.32 12.83 4.84
C ASN A 64 0.04 12.39 6.26
N VAL A 65 1.13 11.63 6.39
CA VAL A 65 1.74 11.36 7.70
C VAL A 65 2.57 12.57 8.12
N MET A 66 2.15 13.23 9.20
CA MET A 66 2.67 14.53 9.62
C MET A 66 3.30 14.49 11.03
N GLY A 67 3.93 15.60 11.43
CA GLY A 67 4.50 15.74 12.77
C GLY A 67 5.64 14.74 13.04
N ARG A 68 5.74 14.29 14.29
CA ARG A 68 6.79 13.36 14.75
C ARG A 68 6.76 12.02 14.01
N ASP A 69 5.57 11.54 13.66
CA ASP A 69 5.41 10.23 13.00
C ASP A 69 5.95 10.22 11.58
N ARG A 70 6.13 11.40 10.97
CA ARG A 70 6.80 11.53 9.67
C ARG A 70 8.27 11.12 9.75
N VAL A 71 8.93 11.31 10.90
CA VAL A 71 10.29 10.82 11.13
C VAL A 71 10.30 9.29 11.12
N HIS A 72 9.37 8.68 11.86
CA HIS A 72 9.18 7.23 11.87
C HIS A 72 8.87 6.67 10.47
N LEU A 73 8.07 7.39 9.66
CA LEU A 73 7.83 7.05 8.25
C LEU A 73 9.13 6.95 7.45
N PHE A 74 9.97 7.99 7.51
CA PHE A 74 11.23 7.98 6.77
C PHE A 74 12.20 6.91 7.29
N GLU A 75 12.31 6.74 8.60
CA GLU A 75 13.13 5.66 9.19
C GLU A 75 12.66 4.28 8.75
N LYS A 76 11.35 4.05 8.67
CA LYS A 76 10.78 2.77 8.22
C LYS A 76 11.08 2.50 6.75
N ILE A 77 10.96 3.52 5.90
CA ILE A 77 11.32 3.44 4.48
C ILE A 77 12.82 3.14 4.32
N GLU A 78 13.67 3.88 5.05
CA GLU A 78 15.12 3.68 5.04
C GLU A 78 15.50 2.25 5.44
N ARG A 79 14.93 1.75 6.55
CA ARG A 79 15.19 0.39 7.03
C ARG A 79 14.76 -0.67 6.03
N PHE A 80 13.57 -0.51 5.43
CA PHE A 80 13.11 -1.45 4.41
C PHE A 80 14.09 -1.56 3.25
N PHE A 81 14.66 -0.44 2.78
CA PHE A 81 15.68 -0.48 1.75
C PHE A 81 17.00 -1.08 2.24
N LYS A 82 17.50 -0.69 3.42
CA LYS A 82 18.73 -1.26 3.98
C LYS A 82 18.68 -2.78 4.16
N ASP A 83 17.52 -3.32 4.49
CA ASP A 83 17.35 -4.75 4.76
C ASP A 83 17.11 -5.58 3.48
N ASN A 84 16.82 -4.95 2.33
CA ASN A 84 16.35 -5.65 1.12
C ASN A 84 17.02 -5.19 -0.20
N LEU A 85 18.00 -4.30 -0.15
CA LEU A 85 18.90 -3.95 -1.26
C LEU A 85 20.32 -4.44 -0.97
#